data_AF-A0A1L4D006-F1
#
_entry.id   AF-A0A1L4D006-F1
#
_cell.length_a   1.000
_cell.length_b   1.000
_cell.length_c   1.000
_cell.angle_alpha   90.00
_cell.angle_beta   90.00
_cell.angle_gamma   90.00
#
_symmetry.space_group_name_H-M   'P 1'
#
loop_
_entity.id
_entity.type
_entity.pdbx_description
1 polymer ?
#
loop_
_entity_poly.entity_id
_entity_poly.type
_entity_poly.pdbx_seq_one_letter_code
_entity_poly.pdbx_strand_id
1 'polypeptide(L)'
;MERKFYIILIFILNIIFCIKLYAREKTYIICTNIYKHWYWLKDDNDEYVEVSGTWSIWNKSKKNSKYSMEFSFKYFLLENSYELFPVLKENCQKKFGIDYFIPQPAESINSSWNLFALSSDEFIGGFVDMSQNISVYEGFYKNKNFSRAKVYFLKGNNYLDIMKSNYILEYISHNLRY
;
A
#
# COMPACT_ATOMS: atom_id res chain seq x y z
N MET A 1 19.42 50.58 15.70
CA MET A 1 19.33 49.26 16.37
C MET A 1 18.13 48.46 15.89
N GLU A 2 16.99 49.11 15.69
CA GLU A 2 15.70 48.52 15.27
C GLU A 2 15.74 47.75 13.94
N ARG A 3 16.43 48.24 12.91
CA ARG A 3 16.49 47.58 11.59
C ARG A 3 17.14 46.18 11.62
N LYS A 4 18.06 45.91 12.55
CA LYS A 4 18.68 44.58 12.72
C LYS A 4 17.72 43.58 13.36
N PHE A 5 16.82 44.06 14.22
CA PHE A 5 15.81 43.24 14.89
C PHE A 5 14.78 42.67 13.89
N TYR A 6 14.30 43.50 12.95
CA TYR A 6 13.35 43.05 11.93
C TYR A 6 13.91 41.97 10.98
N ILE A 7 15.19 42.07 10.61
CA ILE A 7 15.82 41.06 9.74
C ILE A 7 15.92 39.71 10.48
N ILE A 8 16.31 39.74 11.76
CA ILE A 8 16.37 38.53 12.60
C ILE A 8 14.97 37.93 12.78
N LEU A 9 13.95 38.75 13.01
CA LEU A 9 12.57 38.29 13.16
C LEU A 9 12.05 37.61 11.88
N ILE A 10 12.31 38.19 10.70
CA ILE A 10 11.96 37.60 9.40
C ILE A 10 12.67 36.26 9.20
N PHE A 11 13.94 36.16 9.61
CA PHE A 11 14.71 34.92 9.49
C PHE A 11 14.15 33.82 10.41
N ILE A 12 13.80 34.16 11.65
CA ILE A 12 13.18 33.23 12.61
C ILE A 12 11.80 32.76 12.11
N LEU A 13 10.97 33.67 11.57
CA LEU A 13 9.68 33.30 10.98
C LEU A 13 9.85 32.31 9.83
N ASN A 14 10.81 32.52 8.93
CA ASN A 14 11.09 31.58 7.84
C ASN A 14 11.59 30.21 8.34
N ILE A 15 12.37 30.16 9.42
CA ILE A 15 12.78 28.88 10.03
C ILE A 15 11.57 28.13 10.59
N ILE A 16 10.63 28.81 11.25
CA ILE A 16 9.40 28.20 11.79
C ILE A 16 8.52 27.64 10.66
N PHE A 17 8.40 28.34 9.52
CA PHE A 17 7.68 27.85 8.35
C PHE A 17 8.42 26.69 7.63
N CYS A 18 9.74 26.60 7.76
CA CYS A 18 10.54 25.50 7.21
C CYS A 18 10.53 24.23 8.07
N ILE A 19 10.02 24.29 9.31
CA ILE A 19 9.61 23.09 10.03
C ILE A 19 8.31 22.62 9.33
N LYS A 20 8.47 22.01 8.15
CA LYS A 20 7.45 21.14 7.60
C LYS A 20 7.26 20.06 8.65
N LEU A 21 6.22 20.22 9.46
CA LEU A 21 5.62 19.11 10.16
C LEU A 21 5.37 18.08 9.06
N TYR A 22 6.15 17.01 9.06
CA TYR A 22 5.82 15.80 8.32
C TYR A 22 4.57 15.24 9.01
N ALA A 23 3.44 15.91 8.79
CA ALA A 23 2.15 15.48 9.24
C ALA A 23 1.95 14.14 8.56
N ARG A 24 1.86 13.10 9.38
CA ARG A 24 1.67 11.75 8.87
C ARG A 24 0.38 11.71 8.10
N GLU A 25 0.43 10.97 7.00
CA GLU A 25 -0.76 10.73 6.21
C GLU A 25 -1.70 9.81 6.99
N LYS A 26 -2.98 9.92 6.70
CA LYS A 26 -3.99 9.04 7.26
C LYS A 26 -4.69 8.29 6.14
N THR A 27 -5.21 7.11 6.47
CA THR A 27 -6.08 6.34 5.59
C THR A 27 -7.22 5.75 6.39
N TYR A 28 -8.36 5.54 5.72
CA TYR A 28 -9.47 4.79 6.27
C TYR A 28 -9.24 3.29 6.11
N ILE A 29 -9.99 2.50 6.87
CA ILE A 29 -9.91 1.04 6.86
C ILE A 29 -11.16 0.45 6.22
N ILE A 30 -10.98 -0.43 5.24
CA ILE A 30 -12.00 -1.35 4.78
C ILE A 30 -11.71 -2.75 5.32
N CYS A 31 -12.75 -3.48 5.70
CA CYS A 31 -12.70 -4.89 6.07
C CYS A 31 -13.25 -5.70 4.92
N THR A 32 -12.47 -6.64 4.38
CA THR A 32 -12.88 -7.46 3.24
C THR A 32 -12.79 -8.96 3.55
N ASN A 33 -13.57 -9.75 2.82
CA ASN A 33 -13.54 -11.21 2.85
C ASN A 33 -12.88 -11.78 1.58
N ILE A 34 -12.70 -13.10 1.51
CA ILE A 34 -12.08 -13.76 0.35
C ILE A 34 -12.88 -13.61 -0.97
N TYR A 35 -14.14 -13.17 -0.89
CA TYR A 35 -15.03 -12.93 -2.03
C TYR A 35 -15.05 -11.47 -2.49
N LYS A 36 -14.20 -10.60 -1.92
CA LYS A 36 -14.13 -9.16 -2.18
C LYS A 36 -15.36 -8.36 -1.75
N HIS A 37 -16.23 -8.94 -0.91
CA HIS A 37 -17.24 -8.12 -0.23
C HIS A 37 -16.53 -7.32 0.85
N TRP A 38 -16.81 -6.02 0.93
CA TRP A 38 -16.13 -5.12 1.83
C TRP A 38 -17.10 -4.18 2.54
N TYR A 39 -16.68 -3.75 3.73
CA TYR A 39 -17.35 -2.72 4.53
C TYR A 39 -16.32 -1.74 5.09
N TRP A 40 -16.73 -0.49 5.25
CA TRP A 40 -15.93 0.48 5.99
C TRP A 40 -15.92 0.15 7.47
N LEU A 41 -14.73 0.11 8.08
CA LEU A 41 -14.61 -0.03 9.51
C LEU A 41 -15.01 1.28 10.19
N LYS A 42 -16.00 1.21 11.08
CA LYS A 42 -16.42 2.31 11.92
C LYS A 42 -16.23 1.96 13.39
N ASP A 43 -15.95 2.96 14.22
CA ASP A 43 -15.87 2.81 15.66
C ASP A 43 -17.27 2.68 16.30
N ASP A 44 -17.34 2.71 17.64
CA ASP A 44 -18.60 2.56 18.36
C ASP A 44 -19.48 3.83 18.32
N ASN A 45 -18.94 4.96 17.86
CA ASN A 45 -19.66 6.22 17.64
C ASN A 45 -20.14 6.37 16.18
N ASP A 46 -20.01 5.33 15.36
CA ASP A 46 -20.29 5.34 13.91
C ASP A 46 -19.35 6.26 13.10
N GLU A 47 -18.18 6.61 13.65
CA GLU A 47 -17.13 7.36 12.94
C GLU A 47 -16.20 6.40 12.20
N TYR A 48 -15.70 6.81 11.02
CA TYR A 48 -14.78 5.99 10.25
C TYR A 48 -13.43 5.86 10.95
N VAL A 49 -12.93 4.64 11.09
CA VAL A 49 -11.62 4.38 11.69
C VAL A 49 -10.53 4.83 10.72
N GLU A 50 -9.68 5.74 11.19
CA GLU A 50 -8.48 6.23 10.50
C GLU A 50 -7.22 5.69 11.16
N VAL A 51 -6.20 5.41 10.36
CA VAL A 51 -4.86 5.04 10.86
C VAL A 51 -3.79 5.90 10.21
N SER A 52 -2.73 6.19 10.99
CA SER A 52 -1.59 7.00 10.55
C SER A 52 -0.55 6.13 9.83
N GLY A 53 0.13 6.73 8.86
CA GLY A 53 1.18 6.06 8.10
C GLY A 53 1.70 6.88 6.93
N THR A 54 2.14 6.20 5.87
CA THR A 54 2.67 6.83 4.66
C THR A 54 2.36 5.99 3.43
N TRP A 55 1.81 6.61 2.39
CA TRP A 55 1.62 5.97 1.10
C TRP A 55 2.95 5.85 0.36
N SER A 56 3.17 4.71 -0.28
CA SER A 56 4.35 4.44 -1.09
C SER A 56 4.00 3.57 -2.29
N ILE A 57 4.94 3.46 -3.23
CA ILE A 57 4.80 2.66 -4.45
C ILE A 57 5.85 1.57 -4.41
N TRP A 58 5.40 0.32 -4.46
CA TRP A 58 6.28 -0.81 -4.67
C TRP A 58 6.54 -0.95 -6.16
N ASN A 59 7.82 -1.03 -6.55
CA ASN A 59 8.24 -1.21 -7.93
C ASN A 59 9.29 -2.32 -7.98
N LYS A 60 9.06 -3.36 -8.78
CA LYS A 60 10.07 -4.39 -9.08
C LYS A 60 10.05 -4.75 -10.55
N SER A 61 11.20 -5.19 -11.03
CA SER A 61 11.33 -5.69 -12.40
C SER A 61 11.91 -7.11 -12.42
N LYS A 62 11.55 -7.86 -13.45
CA LYS A 62 12.10 -9.18 -13.75
C LYS A 62 12.41 -9.24 -15.24
N LYS A 63 13.69 -9.44 -15.57
CA LYS A 63 14.18 -9.47 -16.94
C LYS A 63 14.82 -10.82 -17.25
N ASN A 64 14.59 -11.32 -18.45
CA ASN A 64 15.37 -12.40 -19.06
C ASN A 64 15.72 -12.06 -20.52
N SER A 65 16.26 -13.02 -21.26
CA SER A 65 16.66 -12.82 -22.66
C SER A 65 15.51 -12.57 -23.63
N LYS A 66 14.26 -12.93 -23.26
CA LYS A 66 13.07 -12.83 -24.13
C LYS A 66 12.12 -11.70 -23.73
N TYR A 67 12.12 -11.28 -22.47
CA TYR A 67 11.22 -10.23 -22.00
C TYR A 67 11.78 -9.46 -20.79
N SER A 68 11.21 -8.28 -20.57
CA SER A 68 11.31 -7.50 -19.34
C SER A 68 9.91 -7.24 -18.80
N MET A 69 9.70 -7.49 -17.51
CA MET A 69 8.44 -7.20 -16.82
C MET A 69 8.70 -6.20 -15.70
N GLU A 70 7.87 -5.19 -15.61
CA GLU A 70 7.83 -4.23 -14.52
C GLU A 70 6.48 -4.34 -13.81
N PHE A 71 6.53 -4.40 -12.48
CA PHE A 71 5.37 -4.55 -11.62
C PHE A 71 5.32 -3.37 -10.67
N SER A 72 4.14 -2.78 -10.52
CA SER A 72 3.94 -1.72 -9.54
C SER A 72 2.56 -1.77 -8.87
N PHE A 73 2.53 -1.39 -7.60
CA PHE A 73 1.30 -1.16 -6.84
C PHE A 73 1.52 -0.16 -5.71
N LYS A 74 0.45 0.50 -5.29
CA LYS A 74 0.45 1.44 -4.16
C LYS A 74 0.18 0.67 -2.86
N TYR A 75 0.84 1.05 -1.78
CA TYR A 75 0.68 0.44 -0.46
C TYR A 75 0.78 1.49 0.65
N PHE A 76 0.21 1.18 1.81
CA PHE A 76 0.26 2.05 2.99
C PHE A 76 1.19 1.46 4.05
N LEU A 77 2.28 2.15 4.35
CA LEU A 77 3.19 1.80 5.43
C LEU A 77 2.53 2.21 6.76
N LEU A 78 2.04 1.21 7.49
CA LEU A 78 1.27 1.41 8.72
C LEU A 78 2.20 1.77 9.89
N GLU A 79 1.84 2.80 10.66
CA GLU A 79 2.55 3.10 11.90
C GLU A 79 2.20 2.08 13.00
N ASN A 80 3.19 1.69 13.82
CA ASN A 80 3.03 0.71 14.90
C ASN A 80 2.36 -0.58 14.38
N SER A 81 2.75 -0.98 13.17
CA SER A 81 2.05 -1.97 12.37
C SER A 81 1.87 -3.32 13.06
N TYR A 82 2.87 -3.77 13.82
CA TYR A 82 2.84 -5.01 14.60
C TYR A 82 1.78 -5.01 15.71
N GLU A 83 1.47 -3.85 16.29
CA GLU A 83 0.49 -3.71 17.38
C GLU A 83 -0.90 -3.40 16.83
N LEU A 84 -0.97 -2.52 15.83
CA LEU A 84 -2.23 -2.00 15.31
C LEU A 84 -2.95 -3.00 14.39
N PHE A 85 -2.21 -3.74 13.56
CA PHE A 85 -2.84 -4.64 12.60
C PHE A 85 -3.68 -5.76 13.25
N PRO A 86 -3.21 -6.46 14.29
CA PRO A 86 -4.05 -7.44 15.00
C PRO A 86 -5.36 -6.84 15.54
N VAL A 87 -5.31 -5.61 16.05
CA VAL A 87 -6.50 -4.89 16.56
C VAL A 87 -7.47 -4.56 15.43
N LEU A 88 -6.98 -4.09 14.28
CA LEU A 88 -7.81 -3.84 13.10
C LEU A 88 -8.50 -5.12 12.62
N LYS A 89 -7.76 -6.23 12.56
CA LYS A 89 -8.28 -7.54 12.16
C LYS A 89 -9.38 -8.01 13.12
N GLU A 90 -9.14 -7.93 14.42
CA GLU A 90 -10.14 -8.27 15.45
C GLU A 90 -11.39 -7.40 15.32
N ASN A 91 -11.24 -6.08 15.15
CA ASN A 91 -12.36 -5.17 14.99
C ASN A 91 -13.19 -5.48 13.73
N CYS A 92 -12.54 -5.79 12.61
CA CYS A 92 -13.23 -6.23 11.40
C CYS A 92 -14.03 -7.51 11.63
N GLN A 93 -13.43 -8.52 12.27
CA GLN A 93 -14.09 -9.79 12.55
C GLN A 93 -15.25 -9.64 13.54
N LYS A 94 -15.09 -8.79 14.56
CA LYS A 94 -16.11 -8.50 15.56
C LYS A 94 -17.32 -7.79 14.93
N LYS A 95 -17.11 -6.84 14.02
CA LYS A 95 -18.20 -6.05 13.42
C LYS A 95 -18.92 -6.74 12.26
N PHE A 96 -18.18 -7.45 11.40
CA PHE A 96 -18.72 -7.99 10.14
C PHE A 96 -18.74 -9.51 10.07
N GLY A 97 -18.22 -10.20 11.09
CA GLY A 97 -18.13 -11.65 11.16
C GLY A 97 -16.74 -12.18 10.81
N ILE A 98 -16.48 -13.44 11.17
CA ILE A 98 -15.16 -14.07 11.10
C ILE A 98 -14.54 -14.07 9.69
N ASP A 99 -15.38 -14.04 8.66
CA ASP A 99 -14.97 -14.04 7.25
C ASP A 99 -14.35 -12.71 6.79
N TYR A 100 -14.58 -11.61 7.52
CA TYR A 100 -14.03 -10.28 7.23
C TYR A 100 -12.71 -10.06 7.97
N PHE A 101 -11.71 -10.90 7.69
CA PHE A 101 -10.45 -10.93 8.42
C PHE A 101 -9.30 -10.17 7.74
N ILE A 102 -9.58 -9.46 6.64
CA ILE A 102 -8.58 -8.77 5.81
C ILE A 102 -8.84 -7.26 5.92
N PRO A 103 -8.23 -6.54 6.87
CA PRO A 103 -8.27 -5.09 6.88
C PRO A 103 -7.33 -4.53 5.80
N GLN A 104 -7.79 -3.54 5.03
CA GLN A 104 -7.03 -2.88 3.97
C GLN A 104 -7.17 -1.35 4.04
N PRO A 105 -6.13 -0.60 3.64
CA PRO A 105 -6.18 0.86 3.56
C PRO A 105 -6.97 1.31 2.33
N ALA A 106 -7.83 2.31 2.50
CA ALA A 106 -8.52 2.99 1.42
C ALA A 106 -8.62 4.50 1.69
N GLU A 107 -8.40 5.31 0.64
CA GLU A 107 -8.53 6.77 0.71
C GLU A 107 -9.99 7.22 0.49
N SER A 108 -10.79 6.42 -0.22
CA SER A 108 -12.17 6.72 -0.60
C SER A 108 -12.92 5.46 -1.05
N ILE A 109 -14.21 5.60 -1.36
CA ILE A 109 -15.06 4.50 -1.87
C ILE A 109 -14.62 3.97 -3.24
N ASN A 110 -13.92 4.78 -4.02
CA ASN A 110 -13.42 4.42 -5.35
C ASN A 110 -11.92 4.07 -5.32
N SER A 111 -11.33 3.89 -4.14
CA SER A 111 -9.92 3.53 -4.02
C SER A 111 -9.65 2.15 -4.60
N SER A 112 -8.51 2.03 -5.29
CA SER A 112 -7.92 0.73 -5.64
C SER A 112 -7.69 -0.12 -4.39
N TRP A 113 -7.61 -1.43 -4.59
CA TRP A 113 -7.16 -2.37 -3.57
C TRP A 113 -5.67 -2.16 -3.29
N ASN A 114 -5.35 -1.72 -2.07
CA ASN A 114 -3.98 -1.49 -1.63
C ASN A 114 -3.66 -2.36 -0.41
N LEU A 115 -2.39 -2.68 -0.20
CA LEU A 115 -1.95 -3.47 0.95
C LEU A 115 -1.47 -2.56 2.08
N PHE A 116 -1.61 -3.04 3.30
CA PHE A 116 -0.77 -2.58 4.39
C PHE A 116 0.64 -3.15 4.25
N ALA A 117 1.63 -2.39 4.69
CA ALA A 117 3.01 -2.84 4.79
C ALA A 117 3.54 -2.62 6.20
N LEU A 118 4.36 -3.56 6.67
CA LEU A 118 5.12 -3.46 7.93
C LEU A 118 6.45 -2.75 7.68
N SER A 119 7.01 -2.93 6.48
CA SER A 119 8.23 -2.29 5.99
C SER A 119 8.16 -2.17 4.46
N SER A 120 9.16 -1.58 3.82
CA SER A 120 9.21 -1.47 2.35
C SER A 120 9.31 -2.81 1.62
N ASP A 121 9.64 -3.91 2.33
CA ASP A 121 9.80 -5.24 1.76
C ASP A 121 8.88 -6.30 2.40
N GLU A 122 8.04 -5.92 3.37
CA GLU A 122 7.11 -6.81 4.07
C GLU A 122 5.69 -6.27 4.04
N PHE A 123 4.81 -7.02 3.40
CA PHE A 123 3.43 -6.67 3.13
C PHE A 123 2.49 -7.58 3.88
N ILE A 124 1.37 -7.04 4.32
CA ILE A 124 0.29 -7.82 4.89
C ILE A 124 -0.60 -8.31 3.74
N GLY A 125 -0.93 -9.60 3.74
CA GLY A 125 -1.77 -10.21 2.70
C GLY A 125 -3.14 -9.56 2.54
N GLY A 126 -3.67 -9.61 1.32
CA GLY A 126 -4.93 -8.98 0.94
C GLY A 126 -5.10 -8.89 -0.57
N PHE A 127 -6.08 -8.11 -1.01
CA PHE A 127 -6.24 -7.82 -2.44
C PHE A 127 -5.32 -6.66 -2.85
N VAL A 128 -4.73 -6.75 -4.04
CA VAL A 128 -3.88 -5.68 -4.57
C VAL A 128 -4.16 -5.45 -6.04
N ASP A 129 -4.42 -4.19 -6.39
CA ASP A 129 -4.46 -3.74 -7.77
C ASP A 129 -3.02 -3.48 -8.24
N MET A 130 -2.58 -4.32 -9.17
CA MET A 130 -1.23 -4.27 -9.69
C MET A 130 -1.21 -3.86 -11.15
N SER A 131 -0.37 -2.86 -11.45
CA SER A 131 0.02 -2.50 -12.81
C SER A 131 1.21 -3.34 -13.26
N GLN A 132 1.16 -3.78 -14.51
CA GLN A 132 2.19 -4.61 -15.12
C GLN A 132 2.53 -4.06 -16.49
N ASN A 133 3.80 -3.78 -16.74
CA ASN A 133 4.32 -3.43 -18.06
C ASN A 133 5.23 -4.56 -18.54
N ILE A 134 4.91 -5.14 -19.70
CA ILE A 134 5.65 -6.27 -20.27
C ILE A 134 6.23 -5.81 -21.61
N SER A 135 7.55 -5.88 -21.74
CA SER A 135 8.27 -5.67 -22.99
C SER A 135 8.79 -7.02 -23.50
N VAL A 136 8.34 -7.46 -24.69
CA VAL A 136 8.80 -8.71 -25.32
C VAL A 136 9.81 -8.40 -26.41
N TYR A 137 10.95 -9.09 -26.40
CA TYR A 137 12.04 -8.96 -27.37
C TYR A 137 11.85 -9.96 -28.52
N GLU A 138 11.37 -9.50 -29.68
CA GLU A 138 11.28 -10.30 -30.91
C GLU A 138 12.48 -9.99 -31.83
N GLY A 139 13.57 -10.75 -31.69
CA GLY A 139 14.80 -10.54 -32.47
C GLY A 139 15.50 -9.21 -32.16
N PHE A 140 16.16 -8.62 -33.17
CA PHE A 140 16.97 -7.41 -32.97
C PHE A 140 16.18 -6.09 -32.86
N TYR A 141 14.89 -6.03 -33.22
CA TYR A 141 14.24 -4.74 -33.49
C TYR A 141 12.74 -4.56 -33.16
N LYS A 142 12.07 -5.43 -32.39
CA LYS A 142 10.70 -5.11 -31.92
C LYS A 142 10.49 -5.41 -30.44
N ASN A 143 10.26 -4.34 -29.68
CA ASN A 143 9.67 -4.38 -28.33
C ASN A 143 8.15 -4.25 -28.47
N LYS A 144 7.40 -5.32 -28.17
CA LYS A 144 5.96 -5.19 -27.93
C LYS A 144 5.76 -4.84 -26.47
N ASN A 145 5.10 -3.72 -26.21
CA ASN A 145 4.76 -3.27 -24.87
C ASN A 145 3.29 -3.57 -24.57
N PHE A 146 3.05 -4.24 -23.44
CA PHE A 146 1.70 -4.53 -22.94
C PHE A 146 1.58 -3.93 -21.54
N SER A 147 0.52 -3.17 -21.29
CA SER A 147 0.15 -2.72 -19.95
C SER A 147 -1.14 -3.42 -19.51
N ARG A 148 -1.15 -3.96 -18.29
CA ARG A 148 -2.32 -4.62 -17.71
C ARG A 148 -2.46 -4.25 -16.24
N ALA A 149 -3.67 -3.92 -15.82
CA ALA A 149 -4.05 -3.84 -14.41
C ALA A 149 -4.79 -5.13 -14.03
N LYS A 150 -4.38 -5.77 -12.93
CA LYS A 150 -5.05 -6.97 -12.42
C LYS A 150 -5.08 -6.97 -10.90
N VAL A 151 -6.20 -7.43 -10.35
CA VAL A 151 -6.35 -7.66 -8.91
C VAL A 151 -5.78 -9.03 -8.57
N TYR A 152 -4.84 -9.09 -7.64
CA TYR A 152 -4.33 -10.34 -7.06
C TYR A 152 -4.81 -10.49 -5.63
N PHE A 153 -5.04 -11.72 -5.18
CA PHE A 153 -5.18 -12.03 -3.75
C PHE A 153 -3.87 -12.62 -3.25
N LEU A 154 -3.17 -11.88 -2.41
CA LEU A 154 -1.91 -12.27 -1.82
C LEU A 154 -2.18 -12.84 -0.42
N LYS A 155 -2.10 -14.16 -0.26
CA LYS A 155 -2.22 -14.84 1.04
C LYS A 155 -0.85 -15.23 1.59
N GLY A 156 -0.44 -14.68 2.74
CA GLY A 156 0.81 -15.07 3.39
C GLY A 156 0.77 -16.50 3.96
N ASN A 157 1.92 -16.97 4.44
CA ASN A 157 2.08 -18.35 4.92
C ASN A 157 1.89 -18.52 6.44
N ASN A 158 1.73 -17.42 7.18
CA ASN A 158 1.79 -17.39 8.64
C ASN A 158 0.54 -16.73 9.25
N TYR A 159 0.42 -16.73 10.58
CA TYR A 159 -0.71 -16.14 11.32
C TYR A 159 -1.01 -14.66 11.00
N LEU A 160 0.04 -13.89 10.67
CA LEU A 160 -0.06 -12.48 10.27
C LEU A 160 -0.18 -12.28 8.75
N ASP A 161 -0.23 -13.37 7.97
CA ASP A 161 -0.30 -13.37 6.52
C ASP A 161 0.75 -12.46 5.83
N ILE A 162 1.94 -12.34 6.43
CA ILE A 162 3.02 -11.48 5.92
C ILE A 162 3.64 -12.11 4.67
N MET A 163 3.85 -11.28 3.64
CA MET A 163 4.57 -11.60 2.42
C MET A 163 5.80 -10.72 2.26
N LYS A 164 6.93 -11.36 1.94
CA LYS A 164 8.12 -10.64 1.48
C LYS A 164 8.00 -10.30 0.00
N SER A 165 8.51 -9.13 -0.34
CA SER A 165 8.62 -8.55 -1.67
C SER A 165 9.12 -9.51 -2.76
N ASN A 166 10.12 -10.34 -2.46
CA ASN A 166 10.63 -11.36 -3.39
C ASN A 166 9.60 -12.48 -3.66
N TYR A 167 8.87 -12.94 -2.63
CA TYR A 167 7.82 -13.95 -2.79
C TYR A 167 6.64 -13.42 -3.61
N ILE A 168 6.29 -12.14 -3.44
CA ILE A 168 5.27 -11.48 -4.27
C ILE A 168 5.70 -11.55 -5.75
N LEU A 169 6.93 -11.13 -6.05
CA LEU A 169 7.46 -11.15 -7.42
C LEU A 169 7.48 -12.56 -8.02
N GLU A 170 7.90 -13.56 -7.25
CA GLU A 170 7.89 -14.96 -7.67
C GLU A 170 6.47 -15.46 -7.95
N TYR A 171 5.56 -15.27 -7.00
CA TYR A 171 4.15 -15.66 -7.11
C TYR A 171 3.48 -15.08 -8.35
N ILE A 172 3.63 -13.78 -8.59
CA ILE A 172 3.02 -13.12 -9.76
C ILE A 172 3.66 -13.64 -11.04
N SER A 173 5.00 -13.75 -11.08
CA SER A 173 5.70 -14.22 -12.27
C SER A 173 5.32 -15.66 -12.66
N HIS A 174 4.97 -16.50 -11.68
CA HIS A 174 4.52 -17.88 -11.93
C HIS A 174 3.06 -17.95 -12.44
N ASN A 175 2.23 -16.98 -12.07
CA ASN A 175 0.83 -16.90 -12.50
C ASN A 175 0.66 -16.24 -13.88
N LEU A 176 1.73 -15.69 -14.46
CA LEU A 176 1.74 -15.21 -15.83
C LEU A 176 1.98 -16.37 -16.79
N ARG A 177 0.90 -17.00 -17.24
CA ARG A 177 0.95 -17.93 -18.38
C ARG A 177 1.13 -17.12 -19.66
N TYR A 178 2.29 -17.26 -20.31
CA TYR A 178 2.56 -16.77 -21.66
C TYR A 178 2.38 -17.90 -22.66
#